data_AF-A0A378G0T8-F1
#
_entry.id   AF-A0A378G0T8-F1
#
_cell.length_a   1.000
_cell.length_b   1.000
_cell.length_c   1.000
_cell.angle_alpha   90.00
_cell.angle_beta   90.00
_cell.angle_gamma   90.00
#
_symmetry.space_group_name_H-M   'P 1'
#
loop_
_entity.id
_entity.type
_entity.pdbx_description
1 polymer ?
#
loop_
_entity_poly.entity_id
_entity_poly.type
_entity_poly.pdbx_seq_one_letter_code
_entity_poly.pdbx_strand_id
1 'polypeptide(L)' 'MINNAISLIAAGNSVVFAPHPAAKKVSQRAITLLNQAVVAAGGPANLLVTVANPDIDTAQRLV' A
#
# COMPACT_ATOMS: atom_id res chain seq x y z
N MET A 1 -0.96 8.23 -3.83
CA MET A 1 -0.58 6.88 -3.34
C MET A 1 0.93 6.72 -3.35
N ILE A 2 1.59 6.77 -4.51
CA ILE A 2 3.05 6.57 -4.59
C ILE A 2 3.79 7.61 -3.73
N ASN A 3 3.42 8.89 -3.85
CA ASN A 3 3.94 9.95 -2.99
C ASN A 3 3.77 9.63 -1.48
N ASN A 4 2.56 9.24 -1.06
CA ASN A 4 2.27 8.92 0.33
C ASN A 4 3.06 7.70 0.79
N ALA A 5 3.19 6.66 -0.04
CA ALA A 5 3.97 5.47 0.28
C ALA A 5 5.44 5.83 0.54
N ILE A 6 6.05 6.62 -0.34
CA ILE A 6 7.44 7.05 -0.17
C ILE A 6 7.60 7.89 1.11
N SER A 7 6.75 8.90 1.32
CA SER A 7 6.85 9.76 2.50
C SER A 7 6.66 8.99 3.81
N LEU A 8 5.69 8.07 3.86
CA LEU A 8 5.41 7.29 5.07
C LEU A 8 6.51 6.28 5.38
N ILE A 9 7.06 5.59 4.37
CA ILE A 9 8.21 4.70 4.55
C ILE A 9 9.45 5.49 4.95
N ALA A 10 9.71 6.63 4.33
CA ALA A 10 10.86 7.48 4.67
C ALA A 10 10.79 7.97 6.12
N ALA A 11 9.57 8.17 6.65
CA ALA A 11 9.33 8.46 8.06
C ALA A 11 9.37 7.23 8.99
N GLY A 12 9.71 6.04 8.47
CA GLY A 12 9.86 4.80 9.24
C GLY A 12 8.57 4.01 9.47
N ASN A 13 7.49 4.31 8.76
CA ASN A 13 6.19 3.64 8.96
C ASN A 13 5.96 2.49 7.98
N SER A 14 5.20 1.48 8.42
CA SER A 14 4.44 0.57 7.55
C SER A 14 3.06 1.14 7.25
N VAL A 15 2.46 0.78 6.11
CA VAL A 15 1.19 1.39 5.66
C VAL A 15 0.20 0.35 5.14
N VAL A 16 -1.06 0.49 5.54
CA VAL A 16 -2.20 -0.21 4.95
C VAL A 16 -2.99 0.77 4.07
N PHE A 17 -3.16 0.46 2.78
CA PHE A 17 -3.93 1.28 1.84
C PHE A 17 -5.34 0.74 1.62
N ALA A 18 -6.30 1.66 1.57
CA ALA A 18 -7.68 1.44 1.12
C ALA A 18 -7.92 2.19 -0.21
N PRO A 19 -7.53 1.63 -1.37
CA PRO A 19 -7.73 2.29 -2.64
C PRO A 19 -9.21 2.33 -3.03
N HIS A 20 -9.60 3.35 -3.79
CA HIS A 20 -10.94 3.40 -4.37
C HIS A 20 -11.22 2.14 -5.21
N PRO A 21 -12.43 1.53 -5.16
CA PRO A 21 -12.73 0.29 -5.87
C PRO A 21 -12.43 0.32 -7.37
N ALA A 22 -12.77 1.44 -8.04
CA ALA A 22 -12.48 1.64 -9.46
C ALA A 22 -10.97 1.65 -9.79
N ALA A 23 -10.12 2.00 -8.82
CA ALA A 23 -8.66 2.04 -8.98
C ALA A 23 -7.96 0.83 -8.34
N LYS A 24 -8.70 -0.19 -7.88
CA LYS A 24 -8.19 -1.36 -7.15
C LYS A 24 -6.97 -2.00 -7.82
N LYS A 25 -7.09 -2.36 -9.10
CA LYS A 25 -6.07 -3.13 -9.82
C LYS A 25 -4.77 -2.34 -9.99
N VAL A 26 -4.86 -1.08 -10.43
CA VAL A 26 -3.68 -0.22 -10.62
C VAL A 26 -3.01 0.09 -9.28
N SER A 27 -3.81 0.30 -8.23
CA SER A 27 -3.34 0.54 -6.87
C SER A 27 -2.59 -0.66 -6.28
N GLN A 28 -3.19 -1.86 -6.37
CA GLN A 28 -2.57 -3.10 -5.94
C GLN A 28 -1.28 -3.38 -6.70
N ARG A 29 -1.26 -3.12 -8.01
CA ARG A 29 -0.04 -3.28 -8.81
C ARG A 29 1.07 -2.32 -8.38
N ALA A 30 0.74 -1.05 -8.11
CA ALA A 30 1.72 -0.08 -7.61
C ALA A 30 2.30 -0.52 -6.26
N ILE A 31 1.47 -1.02 -5.34
CA ILE A 31 1.90 -1.54 -4.03
C ILE A 31 2.83 -2.75 -4.20
N THR A 32 2.51 -3.69 -5.10
CA THR A 32 3.40 -4.82 -5.41
C THR A 32 4.76 -4.35 -5.90
N LEU A 33 4.80 -3.42 -6.86
CA LEU A 33 6.04 -2.88 -7.42
C LEU A 33 6.89 -2.18 -6.35
N LEU A 34 6.25 -1.40 -5.48
CA LEU A 34 6.94 -0.71 -4.39
C LEU A 34 7.52 -1.70 -3.37
N ASN A 35 6.76 -2.73 -2.95
CA ASN A 35 7.31 -3.76 -2.06
C ASN A 35 8.48 -4.52 -2.71
N GLN A 36 8.41 -4.81 -4.01
CA GLN A 36 9.53 -5.43 -4.73
C GLN A 36 10.78 -4.54 -4.70
N ALA A 37 10.62 -3.23 -4.91
CA ALA A 37 11.72 -2.27 -4.83
C ALA A 37 12.30 -2.16 -3.41
N VAL A 38 11.44 -2.15 -2.39
CA VAL A 38 11.86 -2.14 -0.97
C VAL A 38 12.71 -3.37 -0.65
N VAL A 39 12.24 -4.56 -1.03
CA VAL A 39 12.98 -5.82 -0.79
C VAL A 39 14.29 -5.84 -1.58
N ALA A 40 14.30 -5.37 -2.83
CA ALA A 40 15.51 -5.27 -3.64
C ALA A 40 16.55 -4.31 -3.03
N ALA A 41 16.11 -3.30 -2.28
CA ALA A 41 16.96 -2.39 -1.53
C ALA A 41 17.39 -2.92 -0.15
N GLY A 42 17.06 -4.17 0.20
CA GLY A 42 17.37 -4.79 1.49
C GLY A 42 16.38 -4.45 2.62
N GLY A 43 15.27 -3.80 2.29
CA GLY A 43 14.20 -3.48 3.23
C GLY A 43 13.27 -4.66 3.53
N PRO A 44 12.44 -4.57 4.58
CA PRO A 44 11.54 -5.64 4.96
C PRO A 44 10.39 -5.83 3.95
N ALA A 45 9.97 -7.08 3.76
CA ALA A 45 8.84 -7.41 2.91
C ALA A 45 7.51 -6.89 3.49
N ASN A 46 6.55 -6.61 2.61
CA ASN A 46 5.18 -6.22 2.96
C ASN A 46 5.07 -4.93 3.81
N LEU A 47 5.99 -3.99 3.63
CA LEU A 47 5.91 -2.65 4.26
C LEU A 47 4.66 -1.87 3.82
N LEU A 48 4.16 -2.15 2.62
CA LEU A 48 2.95 -1.57 2.05
C LEU A 48 1.96 -2.70 1.80
N VAL A 49 0.77 -2.66 2.39
CA VAL A 49 -0.27 -3.66 2.13
C VAL A 49 -1.59 -2.99 1.76
N THR A 50 -2.51 -3.77 1.20
CA THR A 50 -3.85 -3.28 0.88
C THR A 50 -4.86 -4.41 0.98
N VAL A 51 -6.12 -4.03 1.16
CA VAL A 51 -7.23 -4.97 1.22
C VAL A 51 -7.43 -5.66 -0.14
N ALA A 52 -7.72 -6.95 -0.10
CA ALA A 52 -7.92 -7.75 -1.30
C ALA A 52 -9.15 -7.29 -2.09
N ASN A 53 -10.21 -6.86 -1.39
CA ASN A 53 -11.44 -6.31 -1.97
C ASN A 53 -11.75 -4.98 -1.27
N PRO A 54 -11.44 -3.83 -1.90
CA PRO A 54 -11.84 -2.54 -1.36
C PRO A 54 -13.35 -2.32 -1.55
N ASP A 55 -14.04 -2.02 -0.45
CA ASP A 55 -15.41 -1.52 -0.39
C ASP A 55 -15.53 -0.50 0.76
N ILE A 56 -16.70 0.15 0.89
CA ILE A 56 -16.89 1.24 1.86
C ILE A 56 -16.83 0.74 3.31
N ASP A 57 -17.38 -0.45 3.58
CA ASP A 57 -17.37 -1.06 4.91
C ASP A 57 -15.95 -1.42 5.34
N THR A 58 -15.15 -1.96 4.42
CA THR A 58 -13.74 -2.29 4.65
C THR A 58 -12.90 -1.04 4.86
N ALA A 59 -13.16 0.03 4.13
CA ALA A 59 -12.48 1.31 4.33
C ALA A 59 -12.76 1.89 5.73
N GLN A 60 -13.99 1.76 6.24
CA GLN A 60 -14.37 2.22 7.59
C GLN A 60 -13.75 1.39 8.72
N ARG A 61 -13.42 0.12 8.46
CA ARG A 61 -12.74 -0.75 9.45
C ARG A 61 -11.25 -0.48 9.56
N LEU A 62 -10.66 0.23 8.59
CA LEU A 62 -9.29 0.70 8.65
C LEU A 62 -9.27 2.03 9.43
N VAL A 63 -9.38 1.90 10.76
CA VAL A 63 -9.22 2.99 11.74
C VAL A 63 -7.85 2.94 12.40
#